data_AF-A0A7S0W1C8-F1
#
_entry.id   AF-A0A7S0W1C8-F1
#
_cell.length_a   1.000
_cell.length_b   1.000
_cell.length_c   1.000
_cell.angle_alpha   90.00
_cell.angle_beta   90.00
_cell.angle_gamma   90.00
#
_symmetry.space_group_name_H-M   'P 1'
#
loop_
_entity.id
_entity.type
_entity.pdbx_description
1 polymer ?
#
loop_
_entity_poly.entity_id
_entity_poly.type
_entity_poly.pdbx_seq_one_letter_code
_entity_poly.pdbx_strand_id
1 'polypeptide(L)'
;IPMMDCKIQIQILGLRDLSSPYPMNLPIDTPQVEICCDDPKTACTTKSSSRPSGTNANFMECVEIDVRLPEDKLYAPFLDFYVYDHTTLGFLPEIAVFDKPPIVAYGSMETSQFYPSDA
;
A
#
# COMPACT_ATOMS: atom_id res chain seq x y z
N ILE A 1 -5.99 21.22 -16.37
CA ILE A 1 -7.13 21.15 -15.44
C ILE A 1 -6.70 21.90 -14.18
N PRO A 2 -7.52 22.78 -13.59
CA PRO A 2 -7.18 23.42 -12.33
C PRO A 2 -6.97 22.35 -11.24
N MET A 3 -6.00 22.59 -10.37
CA MET A 3 -5.49 21.61 -9.42
C MET A 3 -5.54 22.19 -8.02
N MET A 4 -5.88 21.37 -7.03
CA MET A 4 -5.86 21.70 -5.62
C MET A 4 -4.77 20.93 -4.88
N ASP A 5 -4.09 21.61 -3.95
CA ASP A 5 -3.19 20.96 -3.00
C ASP A 5 -4.02 20.41 -1.85
N CYS A 6 -3.88 19.13 -1.54
CA CYS A 6 -4.60 18.50 -0.44
C CYS A 6 -3.79 17.38 0.20
N LYS A 7 -4.24 16.94 1.38
CA LYS A 7 -3.67 15.83 2.13
C LYS A 7 -4.65 14.69 2.22
N ILE A 8 -4.19 13.48 1.90
CA ILE A 8 -4.94 12.25 2.15
C ILE A 8 -4.35 11.61 3.42
N GLN A 9 -5.18 11.48 4.46
CA GLN A 9 -4.81 10.79 5.70
C GLN A 9 -5.37 9.37 5.66
N ILE A 10 -4.49 8.36 5.74
CA ILE A 10 -4.87 6.95 5.73
C ILE A 10 -4.48 6.29 7.04
N GLN A 11 -5.44 5.61 7.67
CA GLN A 11 -5.18 4.75 8.82
C GLN A 11 -5.07 3.29 8.37
N ILE A 12 -3.87 2.72 8.51
CA ILE A 12 -3.55 1.36 8.12
C ILE A 12 -3.59 0.47 9.36
N LEU A 13 -4.71 -0.23 9.54
CA LEU A 13 -4.95 -1.05 10.73
C LEU A 13 -4.17 -2.38 10.67
N GLY A 14 -4.34 -3.14 9.59
CA GLY A 14 -3.75 -4.46 9.45
C GLY A 14 -4.28 -5.26 8.26
N LEU A 15 -3.72 -6.45 8.06
CA LEU A 15 -4.13 -7.46 7.09
C LEU A 15 -5.02 -8.50 7.77
N ARG A 16 -5.91 -9.14 7.02
CA ARG A 16 -6.74 -10.26 7.52
C ARG A 16 -6.81 -11.35 6.47
N ASP A 17 -6.52 -12.58 6.89
CA ASP A 17 -6.64 -13.79 6.06
C ASP A 17 -5.96 -13.68 4.69
N LEU A 18 -4.79 -13.03 4.64
CA LEU A 18 -4.04 -12.89 3.41
C LEU A 18 -3.57 -14.26 2.91
N SER A 19 -3.95 -14.62 1.70
CA SER A 19 -3.54 -15.87 1.05
C SER A 19 -2.09 -15.74 0.59
N SER A 20 -1.27 -16.74 0.89
CA SER A 20 0.11 -16.76 0.37
C SER A 20 0.10 -17.04 -1.13
N PRO A 21 0.70 -16.17 -1.96
CA PRO A 21 0.85 -16.40 -3.39
C PRO A 21 2.05 -17.30 -3.73
N TYR A 22 2.84 -17.71 -2.73
CA TYR A 22 4.08 -18.43 -2.96
C TYR A 22 3.86 -19.92 -3.26
N PRO A 23 4.75 -20.54 -4.04
CA PRO A 23 4.74 -21.99 -4.23
C PRO A 23 4.77 -22.73 -2.90
N MET A 24 4.13 -23.89 -2.83
CA MET A 24 4.11 -24.76 -1.65
C MET A 24 3.57 -24.10 -0.36
N ASN A 25 2.76 -23.04 -0.50
CA ASN A 25 2.19 -22.29 0.63
C ASN A 25 3.25 -21.77 1.61
N LEU A 26 4.41 -21.31 1.10
CA LEU A 26 5.40 -20.64 1.95
C LEU A 26 4.74 -19.45 2.67
N PRO A 27 5.06 -19.20 3.94
CA PRO A 27 4.40 -18.14 4.70
C PRO A 27 4.85 -16.75 4.24
N ILE A 28 3.93 -15.79 4.36
CA ILE A 28 4.25 -14.36 4.37
C ILE A 28 4.78 -14.04 5.77
N ASP A 29 6.01 -13.53 5.89
CA ASP A 29 6.66 -13.30 7.18
C ASP A 29 6.79 -11.81 7.51
N THR A 30 7.18 -10.97 6.56
CA THR A 30 7.47 -9.55 6.82
C THR A 30 6.71 -8.61 5.89
N PRO A 31 5.36 -8.57 6.00
CA PRO A 31 4.56 -7.72 5.14
C PRO A 31 4.77 -6.23 5.47
N GLN A 32 4.71 -5.41 4.43
CA GLN A 32 4.72 -3.94 4.47
C GLN A 32 3.66 -3.43 3.50
N VAL A 33 2.95 -2.37 3.86
CA VAL A 33 1.98 -1.71 2.98
C VAL A 33 2.61 -0.45 2.40
N GLU A 34 2.59 -0.32 1.08
CA GLU A 34 2.87 0.92 0.33
C GLU A 34 1.54 1.48 -0.18
N ILE A 35 1.35 2.78 -0.05
CA ILE A 35 0.19 3.49 -0.58
C ILE A 35 0.68 4.65 -1.43
N CYS A 36 0.13 4.82 -2.63
CA CYS A 36 0.43 5.95 -3.50
C CYS A 36 -0.83 6.47 -4.19
N CYS A 37 -0.78 7.72 -4.62
CA CYS A 37 -1.86 8.36 -5.37
C CYS A 37 -1.26 8.97 -6.65
N ASP A 38 -1.50 8.33 -7.79
CA ASP A 38 -0.99 8.71 -9.13
C ASP A 38 0.55 8.66 -9.31
N ASP A 39 1.30 9.46 -8.55
CA ASP A 39 2.77 9.54 -8.62
C ASP A 39 3.43 8.63 -7.57
N PRO A 40 4.25 7.64 -7.96
CA PRO A 40 5.03 6.81 -7.04
C PRO A 40 5.94 7.59 -6.09
N LYS A 41 6.30 8.85 -6.40
CA LYS A 41 7.07 9.72 -5.49
C LYS A 41 6.27 10.15 -4.26
N THR A 42 4.95 10.09 -4.33
CA THR A 42 4.05 10.34 -3.18
C THR A 42 3.85 9.08 -2.33
N ALA A 43 4.49 7.96 -2.69
CA ALA A 43 4.30 6.71 -1.98
C ALA A 43 4.72 6.82 -0.51
N CYS A 44 3.86 6.37 0.38
CA CYS A 44 4.14 6.20 1.79
C CYS A 44 4.13 4.72 2.15
N THR A 45 5.05 4.30 3.02
CA THR A 45 5.15 2.91 3.47
C THR A 45 4.98 2.79 4.98
N THR A 46 4.33 1.72 5.42
CA THR A 46 4.33 1.34 6.83
C THR A 46 5.68 0.77 7.24
N LYS A 47 5.89 0.57 8.54
CA LYS A 47 6.88 -0.41 8.99
C LYS A 47 6.41 -1.82 8.65
N SER A 48 7.34 -2.76 8.56
CA SER A 48 6.98 -4.17 8.47
C SER A 48 6.46 -4.69 9.80
N SER A 49 5.49 -5.61 9.77
CA SER A 49 4.90 -6.22 10.97
C SER A 49 4.46 -7.64 10.70
N SER A 50 4.76 -8.57 11.60
CA SER A 50 4.38 -9.98 11.50
C SER A 50 3.42 -10.41 12.61
N ARG A 51 2.83 -9.47 13.35
CA ARG A 51 2.04 -9.77 14.56
C ARG A 51 0.53 -9.69 14.32
N PRO A 52 -0.27 -10.73 14.65
CA PRO A 52 0.14 -12.03 15.19
C PRO A 52 0.74 -13.02 14.18
N SER A 53 0.49 -12.83 12.88
CA SER A 53 1.15 -13.54 11.78
C SER A 53 1.32 -12.59 10.60
N GLY A 54 2.21 -12.87 9.63
CA GLY A 54 2.33 -12.03 8.43
C GLY A 54 1.03 -11.98 7.60
N THR A 55 0.25 -13.05 7.59
CA THR A 55 -1.08 -13.07 6.95
C THR A 55 -2.16 -12.26 7.68
N ASN A 56 -1.94 -11.92 8.95
CA ASN A 56 -2.87 -11.18 9.81
C ASN A 56 -2.20 -9.97 10.50
N ALA A 57 -1.17 -9.40 9.87
CA ALA A 57 -0.32 -8.38 10.47
C ALA A 57 -1.12 -7.16 10.95
N ASN A 58 -0.71 -6.57 12.06
CA ASN A 58 -1.24 -5.30 12.54
C ASN A 58 -0.17 -4.22 12.41
N PHE A 59 -0.52 -3.10 11.78
CA PHE A 59 0.38 -1.95 11.60
C PHE A 59 0.01 -0.83 12.57
N MET A 60 -1.28 -0.50 12.67
CA MET A 60 -1.79 0.61 13.50
C MET A 60 -1.11 1.95 13.20
N GLU A 61 -0.79 2.18 11.92
CA GLU A 61 -0.08 3.37 11.46
C GLU A 61 -1.04 4.36 10.80
N CYS A 62 -0.77 5.65 10.97
CA CYS A 62 -1.44 6.71 10.25
C CYS A 62 -0.41 7.39 9.35
N VAL A 63 -0.67 7.40 8.05
CA VAL A 63 0.19 8.04 7.05
C VAL A 63 -0.56 9.21 6.42
N GLU A 64 0.18 10.25 6.05
CA GLU A 64 -0.33 11.39 5.30
C GLU A 64 0.40 11.45 3.97
N ILE A 65 -0.37 11.61 2.88
CA ILE A 65 0.19 11.83 1.55
C ILE A 65 -0.18 13.24 1.12
N ASP A 66 0.84 14.07 0.87
CA ASP A 66 0.70 15.36 0.21
C ASP A 66 0.49 15.10 -1.29
N VAL A 67 -0.70 15.45 -1.81
CA VAL A 67 -1.09 15.20 -3.19
C VAL A 67 -1.63 16.46 -3.85
N ARG A 68 -1.56 16.47 -5.17
CA ARG A 68 -2.16 17.52 -5.99
C ARG A 68 -3.21 16.90 -6.88
N LEU A 69 -4.47 17.11 -6.53
CA LEU A 69 -5.61 16.49 -7.22
C LEU A 69 -6.29 17.48 -8.18
N PRO A 70 -6.90 17.03 -9.29
CA PRO A 70 -7.73 17.87 -10.13
C PRO A 70 -8.93 18.40 -9.35
N GLU A 71 -9.36 19.64 -9.56
CA GLU A 71 -10.58 20.16 -8.92
C GLU A 71 -11.84 19.42 -9.41
N ASP A 72 -11.85 18.98 -10.67
CA ASP A 72 -12.94 18.19 -11.24
C ASP A 72 -12.74 16.69 -10.91
N LYS A 73 -13.65 16.16 -10.09
CA LYS A 73 -13.65 14.76 -9.62
C LYS A 73 -13.72 13.73 -10.74
N LEU A 74 -14.14 14.10 -11.94
CA LEU A 74 -14.14 13.19 -13.11
C LEU A 74 -12.72 12.75 -13.49
N TYR A 75 -11.72 13.56 -13.17
CA TYR A 75 -10.31 13.29 -13.44
C TYR A 75 -9.53 12.83 -12.20
N ALA A 76 -10.23 12.57 -11.09
CA ALA A 76 -9.58 12.15 -9.85
C ALA A 76 -8.83 10.82 -10.05
N PRO A 77 -7.56 10.73 -9.63
CA PRO A 77 -6.78 9.50 -9.77
C PRO A 77 -7.26 8.42 -8.78
N PHE A 78 -6.65 7.25 -8.88
CA PHE A 78 -6.84 6.19 -7.91
C PHE A 78 -5.82 6.28 -6.77
N LEU A 79 -6.27 5.89 -5.58
CA LEU A 79 -5.42 5.59 -4.44
C LEU A 79 -5.11 4.10 -4.48
N ASP A 80 -3.87 3.77 -4.82
CA ASP A 80 -3.41 2.40 -4.93
C ASP A 80 -2.68 1.98 -3.67
N PHE A 81 -2.82 0.71 -3.31
CA PHE A 81 -2.03 0.10 -2.25
C PHE A 81 -1.44 -1.23 -2.70
N TYR A 82 -0.23 -1.49 -2.23
CA TYR A 82 0.53 -2.69 -2.48
C TYR A 82 1.00 -3.27 -1.15
N VAL A 83 0.78 -4.57 -0.97
CA VAL A 83 1.35 -5.31 0.14
C VAL A 83 2.56 -6.03 -0.39
N TYR A 84 3.73 -5.63 0.09
CA TYR A 84 4.98 -6.31 -0.19
C TYR A 84 5.30 -7.25 0.94
N ASP A 85 5.98 -8.35 0.64
CA ASP A 85 6.55 -9.20 1.66
C ASP A 85 8.08 -9.20 1.54
N HIS A 86 8.73 -8.62 2.55
CA HIS A 86 10.19 -8.45 2.60
C HIS A 86 10.91 -9.71 3.08
N THR A 87 10.20 -10.84 3.12
CA THR A 87 10.79 -12.11 3.55
C THR A 87 11.95 -12.39 2.62
N THR A 88 13.16 -12.39 3.18
CA THR A 88 14.29 -13.05 2.55
C THR A 88 13.92 -14.53 2.54
N LEU A 89 13.43 -15.03 1.41
CA LEU A 89 13.30 -16.47 1.12
C LEU A 89 14.53 -17.14 1.72
N GLY A 90 14.35 -17.84 2.85
CA GLY A 90 15.38 -18.08 3.87
C GLY A 90 16.54 -19.00 3.48
N PHE A 91 16.96 -19.02 2.21
CA PHE A 91 17.99 -19.91 1.70
C PHE A 91 18.98 -19.29 0.71
N LEU A 92 18.78 -18.06 0.19
CA LEU A 92 19.75 -17.46 -0.74
C LEU A 92 19.89 -15.94 -0.51
N PRO A 93 20.86 -15.50 0.32
CA PRO A 93 21.13 -14.07 0.55
C PRO A 93 21.70 -13.35 -0.69
N GLU A 94 21.92 -14.06 -1.80
CA GLU A 94 22.56 -13.55 -3.02
C GLU A 94 21.64 -13.43 -4.24
N ILE A 95 20.37 -13.81 -4.16
CA ILE A 95 19.44 -13.55 -5.28
C ILE A 95 18.45 -12.45 -4.92
N ALA A 96 18.99 -11.23 -4.83
CA ALA A 96 18.25 -10.03 -5.17
C ALA A 96 17.88 -10.07 -6.67
N VAL A 97 16.96 -10.96 -7.08
CA VAL A 97 16.47 -11.00 -8.48
C VAL A 97 15.71 -9.72 -8.80
N PHE A 98 15.12 -9.10 -7.78
CA PHE A 98 14.18 -8.00 -7.93
C PHE A 98 14.62 -6.83 -7.04
N ASP A 99 14.68 -5.62 -7.63
CA ASP A 99 14.94 -4.36 -6.91
C ASP A 99 13.85 -4.04 -5.86
N LYS A 100 12.68 -4.67 -5.98
CA LYS A 100 11.59 -4.60 -5.01
C LYS A 100 11.18 -6.00 -4.56
N PRO A 101 10.80 -6.18 -3.28
CA PRO A 101 10.20 -7.42 -2.80
C PRO A 101 8.94 -7.81 -3.61
N PRO A 102 8.53 -9.09 -3.59
CA PRO A 102 7.30 -9.53 -4.26
C PRO A 102 6.06 -8.85 -3.65
N ILE A 103 5.13 -8.49 -4.53
CA ILE A 103 3.78 -8.03 -4.16
C ILE A 103 2.93 -9.27 -3.85
N VAL A 104 2.37 -9.32 -2.65
CA VAL A 104 1.51 -10.42 -2.18
C VAL A 104 0.02 -10.09 -2.18
N ALA A 105 -0.32 -8.80 -2.21
CA ALA A 105 -1.66 -8.30 -2.50
C ALA A 105 -1.60 -6.88 -3.04
N TYR A 106 -2.64 -6.48 -3.76
CA TYR A 106 -2.81 -5.12 -4.25
C TYR A 106 -4.28 -4.75 -4.23
N GLY A 107 -4.56 -3.46 -4.25
CA GLY A 107 -5.90 -2.94 -4.47
C GLY A 107 -5.89 -1.46 -4.75
N SER A 108 -7.06 -0.94 -5.09
CA SER A 108 -7.21 0.42 -5.58
C SER A 108 -8.56 0.98 -5.15
N MET A 109 -8.62 2.28 -4.93
CA MET A 109 -9.82 3.01 -4.53
C MET A 109 -9.93 4.34 -5.27
N GLU A 110 -11.13 4.68 -5.72
CA GLU A 110 -11.38 5.95 -6.39
C GLU A 110 -11.26 7.11 -5.39
N THR A 111 -10.35 8.06 -5.63
CA THR A 111 -10.22 9.23 -4.74
C THR A 111 -11.40 10.21 -4.88
N SER A 112 -12.16 10.12 -5.98
CA SER A 112 -13.36 10.93 -6.25
C SER A 112 -14.40 10.84 -5.13
N GLN A 113 -14.43 9.73 -4.39
CA GLN A 113 -15.34 9.48 -3.27
C GLN A 113 -15.06 10.38 -2.05
N PHE A 114 -13.85 10.94 -1.97
CA PHE A 114 -13.41 11.79 -0.85
C PHE A 114 -13.42 13.28 -1.17
N TYR A 115 -13.85 13.65 -2.38
CA TYR A 115 -14.01 15.05 -2.72
C TYR A 115 -15.11 15.67 -1.87
N PRO A 116 -14.98 16.94 -1.46
CA PRO A 116 -16.07 17.66 -0.82
C PRO A 116 -17.32 17.55 -1.70
N SER A 117 -18.46 17.22 -1.12
CA SER A 117 -19.74 17.31 -1.83
C SER A 117 -19.94 18.75 -2.29
N ASP A 118 -20.45 18.94 -3.50
CA ASP A 118 -20.90 20.25 -3.98
C ASP A 118 -21.88 20.82 -2.93
N ALA A 119 -21.46 21.87 -2.23
CA ALA A 119 -22.21 22.51 -1.16
C ALA A 119 -23.41 23.32 -1.68
#